data_AF-A0AAW0ACN7-F1
#
_entry.id   AF-A0AAW0ACN7-F1
#
_cell.length_a   1.000
_cell.length_b   1.000
_cell.length_c   1.000
_cell.angle_alpha   90.00
_cell.angle_beta   90.00
_cell.angle_gamma   90.00
#
_symmetry.space_group_name_H-M   'P 1'
#
loop_
_entity.id
_entity.type
_entity.pdbx_description
1 polymer ?
#
loop_
_entity_poly.entity_id
_entity_poly.type
_entity_poly.pdbx_seq_one_letter_code
_entity_poly.pdbx_strand_id
1 'polypeptide(L)'
;DERQQLHTQFARDILPYLTLVRAIQRGDVGLLEALLPTFLARFIGGGNNNSAYETLELINGLKKDWPPAVASTLFDKICWLLTFTGRSESFLSFDQAQEHNIKDIKVTYKPQGPSGGWKYMQVLHPAIPTIRRTTDFIDQAFNTLTRSKRHTAPKKE
;
A
#
# COMPACT_ATOMS: atom_id res chain seq x y z
N ASP A 1 -36.33 15.54 -5.77
CA ASP A 1 -36.19 14.15 -6.25
C ASP A 1 -35.17 13.44 -5.37
N GLU A 2 -35.64 12.57 -4.47
CA GLU A 2 -34.84 11.90 -3.42
C GLU A 2 -33.66 11.13 -4.00
N ARG A 3 -33.86 10.53 -5.18
CA ARG A 3 -32.82 9.80 -5.91
C ARG A 3 -31.61 10.67 -6.25
N GLN A 4 -31.84 11.92 -6.67
CA GLN A 4 -30.77 12.85 -7.01
C GLN A 4 -29.98 13.26 -5.76
N GLN A 5 -30.64 13.40 -4.62
CA GLN A 5 -29.99 13.69 -3.34
C GLN A 5 -29.08 12.54 -2.90
N LEU A 6 -29.57 11.30 -3.00
CA LEU A 6 -28.79 10.11 -2.66
C LEU A 6 -27.54 9.96 -3.56
N HIS A 7 -27.67 10.17 -4.87
CA HIS A 7 -26.53 10.16 -5.79
C HIS A 7 -25.48 11.23 -5.42
N THR A 8 -25.93 12.42 -5.04
CA THR A 8 -25.06 13.53 -4.67
C THR A 8 -24.31 13.22 -3.36
N GLN A 9 -25.01 12.69 -2.36
CA GLN A 9 -24.39 12.28 -1.09
C GLN A 9 -23.35 11.17 -1.32
N PHE A 10 -23.69 10.15 -2.10
CA PHE A 10 -22.74 9.08 -2.44
C PHE A 10 -21.50 9.61 -3.17
N ALA A 11 -21.69 10.44 -4.20
CA ALA A 11 -20.58 11.01 -4.96
C ALA A 11 -19.65 11.87 -4.07
N ARG A 12 -20.23 12.67 -3.18
CA ARG A 12 -19.48 13.45 -2.20
C ARG A 12 -18.69 12.55 -1.25
N ASP A 13 -19.33 11.51 -0.73
CA ASP A 13 -18.76 10.69 0.34
C ASP A 13 -17.71 9.69 -0.18
N ILE A 14 -17.78 9.28 -1.45
CA ILE A 14 -16.76 8.39 -2.05
C ILE A 14 -15.52 9.14 -2.55
N LEU A 15 -15.65 10.44 -2.86
CA LEU A 15 -14.58 11.22 -3.47
C LEU A 15 -13.27 11.22 -2.66
N PRO A 16 -13.26 11.45 -1.32
CA PRO A 16 -12.02 11.41 -0.53
C PRO A 16 -11.31 10.06 -0.61
N TYR A 17 -12.06 8.96 -0.72
CA TYR A 17 -11.50 7.62 -0.86
C TYR A 17 -10.84 7.43 -2.24
N LEU A 18 -11.49 7.88 -3.32
CA LEU A 18 -10.88 7.83 -4.66
C LEU A 18 -9.63 8.71 -4.75
N THR A 19 -9.66 9.88 -4.11
CA THR A 19 -8.52 10.78 -4.01
C THR A 19 -7.37 10.11 -3.25
N LEU A 20 -7.65 9.45 -2.13
CA LEU A 20 -6.66 8.67 -1.37
C LEU A 20 -5.99 7.61 -2.24
N VAL A 21 -6.77 6.79 -2.95
CA VAL A 21 -6.23 5.73 -3.83
C VAL A 21 -5.32 6.32 -4.91
N ARG A 22 -5.74 7.43 -5.54
CA ARG A 22 -4.94 8.11 -6.57
C ARG A 22 -3.67 8.75 -5.99
N ALA A 23 -3.76 9.35 -4.81
CA ALA A 23 -2.62 9.93 -4.11
C ALA A 23 -1.57 8.86 -3.79
N ILE A 24 -2.00 7.71 -3.23
CA ILE A 24 -1.14 6.56 -2.98
C ILE A 24 -0.46 6.11 -4.26
N GLN A 25 -1.22 5.84 -5.33
CA GLN A 25 -0.65 5.36 -6.59
C GLN A 25 0.42 6.30 -7.14
N ARG A 26 0.17 7.62 -7.08
CA ARG A 26 1.06 8.64 -7.62
C ARG A 26 2.25 8.98 -6.73
N GLY A 27 2.28 8.52 -5.48
CA GLY A 27 3.32 8.94 -4.55
C GLY A 27 3.08 10.32 -3.91
N ASP A 28 1.84 10.84 -3.97
CA ASP A 28 1.53 12.21 -3.54
C ASP A 28 1.26 12.28 -2.03
N VAL A 29 2.34 12.36 -1.24
CA VAL A 29 2.29 12.41 0.23
C VAL A 29 1.60 13.68 0.73
N GLY A 30 1.77 14.82 0.04
CA GLY A 30 1.11 16.08 0.42
C GLY A 30 -0.41 15.97 0.37
N LEU A 31 -0.94 15.32 -0.67
CA LEU A 31 -2.36 15.05 -0.78
C LEU A 31 -2.85 14.02 0.26
N LEU A 32 -2.02 13.04 0.64
CA LEU A 32 -2.35 12.12 1.75
C LEU A 32 -2.51 12.87 3.06
N GLU A 33 -1.58 13.77 3.38
CA GLU A 33 -1.63 14.59 4.59
C GLU A 33 -2.87 15.47 4.63
N ALA A 34 -3.17 16.13 3.50
CA ALA A 34 -4.33 17.02 3.38
C ALA A 34 -5.66 16.27 3.62
N LEU A 35 -5.72 14.97 3.36
CA LEU A 35 -6.89 14.14 3.58
C LEU A 35 -7.05 13.67 5.05
N LEU A 36 -6.00 13.69 5.88
CA LEU A 36 -6.05 13.19 7.26
C LEU A 36 -7.18 13.81 8.09
N PRO A 37 -7.44 15.14 8.08
CA PRO A 37 -8.54 15.71 8.85
C PRO A 37 -9.92 15.20 8.39
N THR A 38 -10.08 14.96 7.08
CA THR A 38 -11.31 14.42 6.50
C THR A 38 -11.54 12.98 6.96
N PHE A 39 -10.48 12.16 6.94
CA PHE A 39 -10.55 10.79 7.42
C PHE A 39 -10.73 10.71 8.94
N LEU A 40 -10.08 11.58 9.71
CA LEU A 40 -10.29 11.68 11.16
C LEU A 40 -11.77 11.93 11.50
N ALA A 41 -12.38 12.95 10.87
CA ALA A 41 -13.79 13.25 11.07
C ALA A 41 -14.69 12.05 10.71
N ARG A 42 -14.34 11.32 9.64
CA ARG A 42 -15.07 10.12 9.22
C ARG A 42 -14.89 8.94 10.19
N PHE A 43 -13.70 8.72 10.73
CA PHE A 43 -13.47 7.66 11.71
C PHE A 43 -14.22 7.94 13.01
N ILE A 44 -14.20 9.18 13.49
CA ILE A 44 -14.98 9.62 14.66
C ILE A 44 -16.48 9.42 14.39
N GLY A 45 -17.00 9.96 13.28
CA GLY A 45 -18.42 9.83 12.93
C GLY A 45 -18.89 8.39 12.68
N GLY A 46 -17.98 7.51 12.26
CA GLY A 46 -18.23 6.09 12.03
C GLY A 46 -17.98 5.18 13.25
N GLY A 47 -17.58 5.73 14.40
CA GLY A 47 -17.28 4.93 15.61
C GLY A 47 -16.00 4.10 15.54
N ASN A 48 -15.10 4.39 14.60
CA ASN A 48 -13.82 3.69 14.43
C ASN A 48 -12.75 4.33 15.33
N ASN A 49 -12.88 4.13 16.64
CA ASN A 49 -12.07 4.83 17.64
C ASN A 49 -10.56 4.58 17.52
N ASN A 50 -10.14 3.35 17.19
CA ASN A 50 -8.71 3.05 17.01
C ASN A 50 -8.12 3.83 15.84
N SER A 51 -8.78 3.78 14.68
CA SER A 51 -8.33 4.53 13.50
C SER A 51 -8.39 6.04 13.70
N ALA A 52 -9.40 6.53 14.44
CA ALA A 52 -9.48 7.93 14.82
C ALA A 52 -8.29 8.34 15.73
N TYR A 53 -7.98 7.52 16.73
CA TYR A 53 -6.88 7.77 17.65
C TYR A 53 -5.53 7.76 16.94
N GLU A 54 -5.24 6.74 16.14
CA GLU A 54 -4.01 6.65 15.33
C GLU A 54 -3.87 7.84 14.37
N THR A 55 -4.97 8.24 13.71
CA THR A 55 -4.96 9.41 12.80
C THR A 55 -4.70 10.70 13.57
N LEU A 56 -5.26 10.83 14.78
CA LEU A 56 -5.06 12.00 15.63
C LEU A 56 -3.62 12.09 16.14
N GLU A 57 -3.04 10.98 16.60
CA GLU A 57 -1.64 10.90 17.01
C GLU A 57 -0.71 11.26 15.85
N LEU A 58 -0.99 10.76 14.64
CA LEU A 58 -0.23 11.10 13.44
C LEU A 58 -0.30 12.61 13.16
N ILE A 59 -1.49 13.21 13.14
CA ILE A 59 -1.65 14.65 12.93
C ILE A 59 -0.92 15.46 14.02
N ASN A 60 -1.01 15.04 15.29
CA ASN A 60 -0.38 15.76 16.40
C ASN A 60 1.15 15.63 16.35
N GLY A 61 1.65 14.43 16.05
CA GLY A 61 3.07 14.15 15.82
C GLY A 61 3.65 15.06 14.74
N LEU A 62 3.01 15.08 13.57
CA LEU A 62 3.48 15.86 12.41
C LEU A 62 3.45 17.38 12.67
N LYS A 63 2.47 17.88 13.41
CA LYS A 63 2.25 19.33 13.58
C LYS A 63 2.86 19.93 14.84
N LYS A 64 3.07 19.14 15.89
CA LYS A 64 3.38 19.67 17.23
C LYS A 64 4.45 18.90 17.96
N ASP A 65 4.32 17.57 18.05
CA ASP A 65 5.13 16.81 18.99
C ASP A 65 6.51 16.44 18.43
N TRP A 66 6.60 16.15 17.13
CA TRP A 66 7.86 15.68 16.55
C TRP A 66 8.79 16.85 16.22
N PRO A 67 10.11 16.70 16.49
CA PRO A 67 11.10 17.68 16.06
C PRO A 67 10.98 17.93 14.55
N PRO A 68 11.14 19.18 14.07
CA PRO A 68 10.96 19.51 12.65
C PRO A 68 11.79 18.65 11.69
N ALA A 69 13.01 18.26 12.09
CA ALA A 69 13.87 17.38 11.31
C ALA A 69 13.30 15.94 11.17
N VAL A 70 12.58 15.46 12.19
CA VAL A 70 11.93 14.15 12.16
C VAL A 70 10.68 14.21 11.32
N ALA A 71 9.83 15.22 11.52
CA ALA A 71 8.63 15.44 10.73
C ALA A 71 8.96 15.58 9.24
N SER A 72 9.95 16.40 8.88
CA SER A 72 10.38 16.57 7.49
C SER A 72 10.98 15.29 6.91
N THR A 73 11.78 14.52 7.66
CA THR A 73 12.31 13.24 7.17
C THR A 73 11.21 12.21 6.90
N LEU A 74 10.20 12.15 7.79
CA LEU A 74 9.04 11.26 7.61
C LEU A 74 8.21 11.68 6.38
N PHE A 75 8.00 12.98 6.18
CA PHE A 75 7.28 13.53 5.03
C PHE A 75 8.03 13.39 3.72
N ASP A 76 9.29 13.81 3.68
CA ASP A 76 10.02 14.04 2.45
C ASP A 76 10.70 12.79 1.90
N LYS A 77 11.00 11.80 2.75
CA LYS A 77 12.04 10.82 2.39
C LYS A 77 11.67 9.34 2.51
N ILE A 78 10.91 8.87 3.51
CA ILE A 78 11.07 7.44 3.89
C ILE A 78 9.78 6.65 4.17
N CYS A 79 8.73 7.22 4.77
CA CYS A 79 7.85 6.35 5.58
C CYS A 79 6.41 6.14 5.10
N TRP A 80 5.92 6.86 4.09
CA TRP A 80 4.50 6.79 3.71
C TRP A 80 4.25 5.80 2.58
N LEU A 81 5.04 5.92 1.53
CA LEU A 81 4.83 5.24 0.26
C LEU A 81 6.17 4.70 -0.27
N LEU A 82 6.11 3.53 -0.91
CA LEU A 82 7.25 2.97 -1.62
C LEU A 82 6.84 2.33 -2.94
N THR A 83 7.79 2.12 -3.83
CA THR A 83 7.60 1.33 -5.05
C THR A 83 8.71 0.31 -5.20
N PHE A 84 8.35 -0.91 -5.60
CA PHE A 84 9.32 -1.96 -5.93
C PHE A 84 9.90 -1.83 -7.35
N THR A 85 9.23 -1.07 -8.24
CA THR A 85 9.53 -1.06 -9.68
C THR A 85 10.05 0.28 -10.18
N GLY A 86 9.90 1.35 -9.40
CA GLY A 86 10.24 2.72 -9.82
C GLY A 86 9.33 3.29 -10.91
N ARG A 87 8.24 2.58 -11.30
CA ARG A 87 7.31 3.03 -12.33
C ARG A 87 6.36 4.10 -11.78
N SER A 88 5.91 5.00 -12.65
CA SER A 88 4.82 5.93 -12.33
C SER A 88 3.55 5.16 -11.96
N GLU A 89 2.77 5.70 -11.02
CA GLU A 89 1.49 5.11 -10.56
C GLU A 89 1.62 3.71 -9.93
N SER A 90 2.81 3.36 -9.41
CA SER A 90 3.10 2.04 -8.81
C SER A 90 3.45 2.09 -7.32
N PHE A 91 3.22 3.24 -6.68
CA PHE A 91 3.45 3.38 -5.25
C PHE A 91 2.40 2.60 -4.45
N LEU A 92 2.85 2.09 -3.31
CA LEU A 92 2.08 1.30 -2.35
C LEU A 92 2.27 1.91 -0.96
N SER A 93 1.28 1.74 -0.08
CA SER A 93 1.52 2.01 1.34
C SER A 93 2.58 1.05 1.89
N PHE A 94 3.29 1.49 2.92
CA PHE A 94 4.35 0.68 3.53
C PHE A 94 3.84 -0.65 4.07
N ASP A 95 2.66 -0.65 4.69
CA ASP A 95 1.99 -1.86 5.18
C ASP A 95 1.69 -2.85 4.03
N GLN A 96 1.13 -2.37 2.92
CA GLN A 96 0.90 -3.21 1.73
C GLN A 96 2.21 -3.78 1.18
N ALA A 97 3.26 -2.97 1.11
CA ALA A 97 4.56 -3.45 0.66
C ALA A 97 5.13 -4.53 1.58
N GLN A 98 4.91 -4.42 2.90
CA GLN A 98 5.28 -5.45 3.85
C GLN A 98 4.44 -6.71 3.69
N GLU A 99 3.14 -6.59 3.41
CA GLU A 99 2.27 -7.72 3.07
C GLU A 99 2.77 -8.47 1.82
N HIS A 100 3.22 -7.73 0.80
CA HIS A 100 3.86 -8.32 -0.37
C HIS A 100 5.15 -9.09 -0.01
N ASN A 101 6.01 -8.54 0.85
CA ASN A 101 7.19 -9.25 1.32
C ASN A 101 6.84 -10.53 2.09
N ILE A 102 5.84 -10.46 2.97
CA ILE A 102 5.35 -11.61 3.75
C ILE A 102 4.81 -12.69 2.81
N LYS A 103 4.03 -12.31 1.79
CA LYS A 103 3.51 -13.22 0.77
C LYS A 103 4.65 -13.92 0.02
N ASP A 104 5.69 -13.19 -0.35
CA ASP A 104 6.84 -13.78 -1.04
C ASP A 104 7.58 -14.80 -0.17
N ILE A 105 7.76 -14.51 1.11
CA ILE A 105 8.41 -15.41 2.06
C ILE A 105 7.56 -16.67 2.34
N LYS A 106 6.26 -16.49 2.59
CA LYS A 106 5.38 -17.56 3.08
C LYS A 106 4.70 -18.36 1.98
N VAL A 107 4.53 -17.78 0.79
CA VAL A 107 3.72 -18.35 -0.29
C VAL A 107 4.53 -18.53 -1.56
N THR A 108 5.08 -17.46 -2.13
CA THR A 108 5.70 -17.49 -3.47
C THR A 108 7.00 -18.28 -3.50
N TYR A 109 7.94 -17.94 -2.61
CA TYR A 109 9.29 -18.50 -2.55
C TYR A 109 9.49 -19.28 -1.25
N LYS A 110 8.42 -19.84 -0.69
CA LYS A 110 8.53 -20.65 0.51
C LYS A 110 9.46 -21.84 0.24
N PRO A 111 10.34 -22.21 1.17
CA PRO A 111 11.07 -23.47 1.09
C PRO A 111 10.11 -24.64 0.91
N GLN A 112 10.47 -25.57 0.03
CA GLN A 112 9.73 -26.80 -0.17
C GLN A 112 10.66 -28.00 -0.02
N GLY A 113 10.09 -29.11 0.44
CA GLY A 113 10.80 -30.38 0.58
C GLY A 113 11.55 -30.57 1.90
N PRO A 114 12.21 -31.74 2.07
CA PRO A 114 12.80 -32.17 3.34
C PRO A 114 13.93 -31.27 3.88
N SER A 115 14.57 -30.49 3.01
CA SER A 115 15.65 -29.55 3.35
C SER A 115 15.15 -28.13 3.62
N GLY A 116 13.84 -27.88 3.57
CA GLY A 116 13.22 -26.57 3.77
C GLY A 116 13.19 -26.05 5.21
N GLY A 117 14.26 -26.31 5.98
CA GLY A 117 14.40 -25.87 7.37
C GLY A 117 14.84 -24.41 7.51
N TRP A 118 14.90 -23.94 8.76
CA TRP A 118 15.28 -22.57 9.11
C TRP A 118 16.61 -22.10 8.50
N LYS A 119 17.61 -22.98 8.47
CA LYS A 119 18.93 -22.68 7.88
C LYS A 119 18.84 -22.35 6.39
N TYR A 120 17.94 -23.00 5.66
CA TYR A 120 17.73 -22.71 4.24
C TYR A 120 16.93 -21.40 4.05
N MET A 121 15.93 -21.13 4.90
CA MET A 121 15.21 -19.85 4.91
C MET A 121 16.14 -18.65 5.09
N GLN A 122 17.14 -18.75 5.98
CA GLN A 122 18.11 -17.69 6.22
C GLN A 122 18.93 -17.33 4.98
N VAL A 123 19.18 -18.29 4.09
CA VAL A 123 19.89 -18.06 2.82
C VAL A 123 18.92 -17.61 1.72
N LEU A 124 17.72 -18.21 1.68
CA LEU A 124 16.75 -17.98 0.62
C LEU A 124 16.09 -16.60 0.71
N HIS A 125 15.62 -16.17 1.88
CA HIS A 125 14.83 -14.94 2.01
C HIS A 125 15.59 -13.67 1.60
N PRO A 126 16.87 -13.48 1.97
CA PRO A 126 17.67 -12.35 1.47
C PRO A 126 17.88 -12.37 -0.04
N ALA A 127 17.81 -13.55 -0.68
CA ALA A 127 17.97 -13.71 -2.13
C ALA A 127 16.68 -13.44 -2.93
N ILE A 128 15.50 -13.40 -2.28
CA ILE A 128 14.20 -13.18 -2.94
C ILE A 128 14.19 -11.95 -3.87
N PRO A 129 14.71 -10.77 -3.48
CA PRO A 129 14.71 -9.61 -4.37
C PRO A 129 15.48 -9.86 -5.68
N THR A 130 16.59 -10.60 -5.61
CA THR A 130 17.38 -10.98 -6.79
C THR A 130 16.64 -11.99 -7.63
N ILE A 131 16.07 -13.03 -7.01
CA ILE A 131 15.25 -14.04 -7.71
C ILE A 131 14.10 -13.37 -8.47
N ARG A 132 13.39 -12.43 -7.81
CA ARG A 132 12.27 -11.69 -8.42
C ARG A 132 12.70 -10.92 -9.65
N ARG A 133 13.81 -10.16 -9.58
CA ARG A 133 14.34 -9.40 -10.72
C ARG A 133 14.74 -10.31 -11.87
N THR A 134 15.39 -11.44 -11.59
CA THR A 134 15.79 -12.41 -12.61
C THR A 134 14.56 -13.02 -13.28
N THR A 135 13.55 -13.41 -12.52
CA THR A 135 12.28 -13.93 -13.06
C THR A 135 11.58 -12.88 -13.92
N ASP A 136 11.46 -11.64 -13.45
CA ASP A 136 10.84 -10.56 -14.22
C ASP A 136 11.62 -10.23 -15.51
N PHE A 137 12.94 -10.39 -15.51
CA PHE A 137 13.79 -10.22 -16.70
C PHE A 137 13.55 -11.34 -17.72
N ILE A 138 13.58 -12.60 -17.28
CA ILE A 138 13.32 -13.77 -18.13
C ILE A 138 11.90 -13.65 -18.73
N ASP A 139 10.92 -13.32 -17.91
CA ASP A 139 9.54 -13.14 -18.34
C ASP A 139 9.38 -12.09 -19.44
N GLN A 140 10.11 -10.98 -19.33
CA GLN A 140 10.13 -9.93 -20.36
C GLN A 140 10.86 -10.37 -21.63
N ALA A 141 12.00 -11.05 -21.49
CA ALA A 141 12.83 -11.47 -22.62
C ALA A 141 12.16 -12.55 -23.47
N PHE A 142 11.46 -13.49 -22.85
CA PHE A 142 10.86 -14.64 -23.53
C PHE A 142 9.34 -14.51 -23.70
N ASN A 143 8.74 -13.41 -23.25
CA ASN A 143 7.29 -13.17 -23.27
C ASN A 143 6.48 -14.35 -22.69
N THR A 144 7.02 -15.01 -21.66
CA THR A 144 6.44 -16.22 -21.05
C THR A 144 5.18 -15.93 -20.23
N LEU A 145 4.82 -14.65 -20.04
CA LEU A 145 3.61 -14.20 -19.37
C LEU A 145 2.36 -14.42 -20.23
N THR A 146 1.97 -15.69 -20.41
CA THR A 146 0.67 -16.07 -20.97
C THR A 146 -0.49 -15.86 -19.98
N ARG A 147 -0.19 -15.71 -18.69
CA ARG A 147 -1.18 -15.46 -17.63
C ARG A 147 -1.02 -14.04 -17.06
N SER A 148 -2.10 -13.28 -17.12
CA SER A 148 -2.20 -11.95 -16.51
C SER A 148 -1.77 -11.97 -15.02
N LYS A 149 -0.84 -11.07 -14.64
CA LYS A 149 -0.50 -10.75 -13.23
C LYS A 149 -1.66 -10.03 -12.50
N ARG A 150 -2.73 -9.65 -13.20
CA ARG A 150 -3.94 -9.02 -12.65
C ARG A 150 -4.99 -10.10 -12.43
N HIS A 151 -5.56 -10.15 -11.24
CA HIS A 151 -6.78 -10.91 -10.99
C HIS A 151 -7.91 -10.27 -11.82
N THR A 152 -8.38 -10.97 -12.84
CA THR A 152 -9.69 -10.67 -13.44
C THR A 152 -10.75 -11.09 -12.44
N ALA A 153 -11.77 -10.25 -12.21
CA ALA A 153 -12.88 -10.63 -11.36
C ALA A 153 -13.47 -11.97 -11.86
N PRO A 154 -13.77 -12.92 -10.95
CA PRO A 154 -14.33 -14.20 -11.37
C PRO A 154 -15.63 -13.92 -12.14
N LYS A 155 -15.72 -14.45 -13.37
CA LYS A 155 -16.97 -14.44 -14.11
C LYS A 155 -17.94 -15.33 -13.33
N LYS A 156 -19.04 -14.74 -12.87
CA LYS A 156 -20.16 -15.48 -12.30
C LYS A 156 -20.90 -16.10 -13.48
N GLU A 157 -20.83 -17.42 -13.61
CA GLU A 157 -21.88 -18.19 -14.29
C GLU A 157 -23.12 -18.25 -13.38
#